data_AF-A0A819KRZ7-F1
#
_entry.id   AF-A0A819KRZ7-F1
#
_cell.length_a   1.000
_cell.length_b   1.000
_cell.length_c   1.000
_cell.angle_alpha   90.00
_cell.angle_beta   90.00
_cell.angle_gamma   90.00
#
_symmetry.space_group_name_H-M   'P 1'
#
loop_
_entity.id
_entity.type
_entity.pdbx_description
1 polymer ?
#
loop_
_entity_poly.entity_id
_entity_poly.type
_entity_poly.pdbx_seq_one_letter_code
_entity_poly.pdbx_strand_id
1 'polypeptide(L)'
;MSSDQLIERWCKDHATPTTVQWLVDNFEPAEGSSIRRSILYNFYLEHCLGLKVEALNPASFGKLIHSVFLGLKTRRLGTRGNSKYHYYGIQVKSSSPLIKQMPFDGDLYLLSNTHYDFDNQLVHLNMSPNENIFSPLSTQINNNNNNSSVEFLFSNDTLSISNELPSDITMNDIKNFQKTHDDYSTKLYQAFLKFQYDFIEKLIQQFWSLTNIHFSQTNDLINNDPMIIWKFNRICTLPFILDQIRLFYSKFYQAIIDSYFPNVLISLTQTTIETIRTIANNISYWLIHAIEHLYDPLKSILIQYTQAFSSILLRYTSLNHLSLTVQTMFLQSSRLITMSNDLTHINFNDLHEQINWLIECDLNLFIKIEQCFKNLFQCQTMLTIHNWTTFIDTLLDDYLILYNNTKEYIYNARQFLLKTNFYCTLILRELTLHYGTSLGSFHLLQLFIEEYLYYRIEQKISFYLNQSIINLVIENINNEQQQQYLINKNSPYFFNDDDIDDDFESLSDDFNDHRNILKPLSPVQIDDFILPNETLTNSFSYIFEDLQPLSNEIF
;
A
#
# COMPACT_ATOMS: atom_id res chain seq x y z
N MET A 1 47.78 5.90 -13.44
CA MET A 1 47.85 6.38 -12.04
C MET A 1 47.46 5.21 -11.16
N SER A 2 48.25 4.91 -10.12
CA SER A 2 47.89 3.88 -9.14
C SER A 2 46.65 4.32 -8.34
N SER A 3 45.88 3.35 -7.84
CA SER A 3 44.77 3.56 -6.89
C SER A 3 45.15 4.49 -5.75
N ASP A 4 46.38 4.36 -5.26
CA ASP A 4 46.91 5.13 -4.12
C ASP A 4 47.05 6.63 -4.43
N GLN A 5 47.37 6.99 -5.69
CA GLN A 5 47.49 8.39 -6.10
C GLN A 5 46.14 9.08 -6.32
N LEU A 6 45.07 8.33 -6.58
CA LEU A 6 43.71 8.86 -6.69
C LEU A 6 43.10 9.09 -5.29
N ILE A 7 43.39 8.18 -4.35
CA ILE A 7 43.00 8.27 -2.94
C ILE A 7 43.60 9.54 -2.29
N GLU A 8 44.89 9.81 -2.51
CA GLU A 8 45.56 10.99 -1.95
C GLU A 8 45.00 12.33 -2.45
N ARG A 9 44.51 12.36 -3.70
CA ARG A 9 43.99 13.59 -4.32
C ARG A 9 42.55 13.91 -3.90
N TRP A 10 41.78 12.89 -3.49
CA TRP A 10 40.38 13.02 -3.09
C TRP A 10 40.16 13.08 -1.57
N CYS A 11 41.07 12.50 -0.78
CA CYS A 11 41.04 12.58 0.69
C CYS A 11 41.27 14.00 1.25
N LYS A 12 41.63 14.98 0.41
CA LYS A 12 41.85 16.35 0.88
C LYS A 12 40.57 17.13 1.17
N ASP A 13 39.44 16.76 0.56
CA ASP A 13 38.27 17.63 0.66
C ASP A 13 37.01 17.01 1.29
N HIS A 14 36.56 15.77 1.02
CA HIS A 14 35.22 15.38 1.55
C HIS A 14 34.96 13.88 1.83
N ALA A 15 35.92 12.95 1.66
CA ALA A 15 35.66 11.51 1.85
C ALA A 15 36.66 10.88 2.83
N THR A 16 36.13 10.13 3.82
CA THR A 16 36.98 9.40 4.76
C THR A 16 37.67 8.22 4.05
N PRO A 17 38.96 7.96 4.29
CA PRO A 17 39.67 6.80 3.72
C PRO A 17 38.92 5.46 3.94
N THR A 18 38.18 5.37 5.04
CA THR A 18 37.30 4.25 5.39
C THR A 18 36.18 4.00 4.39
N THR A 19 35.54 5.04 3.84
CA THR A 19 34.47 4.89 2.85
C THR A 19 34.99 4.40 1.50
N VAL A 20 36.17 4.89 1.09
CA VAL A 20 36.81 4.43 -0.16
C VAL A 20 37.17 2.96 -0.05
N GLN A 21 37.75 2.55 1.09
CA GLN A 21 38.07 1.15 1.35
C GLN A 21 36.81 0.28 1.33
N TRP A 22 35.73 0.72 1.99
CA TRP A 22 34.45 0.01 1.98
C TRP A 22 33.87 -0.17 0.57
N LEU A 23 33.95 0.84 -0.29
CA LEU A 23 33.53 0.73 -1.69
C LEU A 23 34.32 -0.36 -2.42
N VAL A 24 35.64 -0.36 -2.28
CA VAL A 24 36.52 -1.34 -2.93
C VAL A 24 36.33 -2.74 -2.34
N ASP A 25 36.03 -2.88 -1.06
CA ASP A 25 35.83 -4.18 -0.40
C ASP A 25 34.51 -4.84 -0.82
N ASN A 26 33.50 -4.06 -1.20
CA ASN A 26 32.16 -4.56 -1.48
C ASN A 26 31.76 -4.58 -2.95
N PHE A 27 32.36 -3.72 -3.78
CA PHE A 27 32.02 -3.61 -5.20
C PHE A 27 33.23 -3.82 -6.10
N GLU A 28 32.98 -4.30 -7.31
CA GLU A 28 34.01 -4.50 -8.33
C GLU A 28 33.52 -4.10 -9.72
N PRO A 29 34.43 -3.69 -10.62
CA PRO A 29 34.09 -3.43 -12.01
C PRO A 29 33.66 -4.73 -12.70
N ALA A 30 32.53 -4.69 -13.39
CA ALA A 30 32.00 -5.83 -14.13
C ALA A 30 31.26 -5.37 -15.39
N GLU A 31 31.73 -5.79 -16.55
CA GLU A 31 31.10 -5.50 -17.83
C GLU A 31 29.77 -6.24 -17.97
N GLY A 32 28.76 -5.61 -18.56
CA GLY A 32 27.41 -6.19 -18.65
C GLY A 32 26.54 -5.98 -17.41
N SER A 33 27.15 -5.79 -16.24
CA SER A 33 26.43 -5.62 -14.96
C SER A 33 26.02 -4.17 -14.68
N SER A 34 24.92 -3.99 -13.94
CA SER A 34 24.49 -2.67 -13.47
C SER A 34 23.86 -2.73 -12.09
N ILE A 35 23.99 -1.66 -11.32
CA ILE A 35 23.35 -1.50 -10.01
C ILE A 35 22.53 -0.20 -10.00
N ARG A 36 21.31 -0.24 -9.46
CA ARG A 36 20.49 0.97 -9.23
C ARG A 36 21.21 1.93 -8.29
N ARG A 37 21.25 3.22 -8.65
CA ARG A 37 21.93 4.24 -7.84
C ARG A 37 21.37 4.34 -6.41
N SER A 38 20.05 4.22 -6.27
CA SER A 38 19.38 4.27 -4.97
C SER A 38 19.80 3.12 -4.05
N ILE A 39 19.89 1.89 -4.57
CA ILE A 39 20.33 0.72 -3.80
C ILE A 39 21.75 0.91 -3.29
N LEU A 40 22.67 1.30 -4.18
CA LEU A 40 24.06 1.50 -3.81
C LEU A 40 24.20 2.62 -2.76
N TYR A 41 23.44 3.71 -2.93
CA TYR A 41 23.42 4.81 -1.96
C TYR A 41 22.85 4.39 -0.61
N ASN A 42 21.83 3.53 -0.56
CA ASN A 42 21.31 2.99 0.70
C ASN A 42 22.36 2.16 1.45
N PHE A 43 23.12 1.31 0.75
CA PHE A 43 24.25 0.60 1.38
C PHE A 43 25.29 1.55 1.94
N TYR A 44 25.53 2.68 1.27
CA TYR A 44 26.43 3.72 1.76
C TYR A 44 25.89 4.43 3.00
N LEU A 45 24.58 4.71 3.08
CA LEU A 45 23.94 5.29 4.27
C LEU A 45 24.09 4.36 5.48
N GLU A 46 23.80 3.07 5.32
CA GLU A 46 23.98 2.05 6.37
C GLU A 46 25.44 1.99 6.86
N HIS A 47 26.40 2.04 5.93
CA HIS A 47 27.82 2.09 6.27
C HIS A 47 28.19 3.34 7.09
N CYS A 48 27.68 4.51 6.70
CA CYS A 48 27.92 5.76 7.43
C CYS A 48 27.30 5.73 8.84
N LEU A 49 26.09 5.17 8.96
CA LEU A 49 25.39 5.01 10.22
C LEU A 49 26.16 4.09 11.18
N GLY A 50 26.70 2.97 10.67
CA GLY A 50 27.55 2.06 11.44
C GLY A 50 28.86 2.71 11.93
N LEU A 51 29.42 3.64 11.15
CA LEU A 51 30.61 4.40 11.54
C LEU A 51 30.30 5.66 12.37
N LYS A 52 29.01 6.01 12.54
CA LYS A 52 28.55 7.26 13.16
C LYS A 52 29.15 8.50 12.49
N VAL A 53 29.25 8.48 11.16
CA VAL A 53 29.73 9.59 10.34
C VAL A 53 28.58 10.12 9.51
N GLU A 54 28.56 11.43 9.30
CA GLU A 54 27.58 12.08 8.42
C GLU A 54 27.79 11.63 6.96
N ALA A 55 26.70 11.22 6.32
CA ALA A 55 26.75 10.75 4.94
C ALA A 55 26.81 11.93 3.97
N LEU A 56 27.55 11.75 2.87
CA LEU A 56 27.55 12.69 1.75
C LEU A 56 26.21 12.63 1.02
N ASN A 57 25.70 13.79 0.58
CA ASN A 57 24.52 13.85 -0.27
C ASN A 57 24.71 13.03 -1.59
N PRO A 58 23.60 12.64 -2.27
CA PRO A 58 23.68 11.76 -3.44
C PRO A 58 24.56 12.28 -4.58
N ALA A 59 24.61 13.59 -4.79
CA ALA A 59 25.42 14.21 -5.84
C ALA A 59 26.93 14.11 -5.52
N SER A 60 27.30 14.36 -4.26
CA SER A 60 28.68 14.29 -3.78
C SER A 60 29.15 12.84 -3.73
N PHE A 61 28.30 11.93 -3.27
CA PHE A 61 28.53 10.49 -3.34
C PHE A 61 28.72 10.00 -4.79
N GLY A 62 27.94 10.53 -5.74
CA GLY A 62 28.11 10.25 -7.17
C GLY A 62 29.51 10.62 -7.68
N LYS A 63 30.06 11.75 -7.25
CA LYS A 63 31.43 12.13 -7.59
C LYS A 63 32.46 11.18 -6.96
N LEU A 64 32.22 10.76 -5.70
CA LEU A 64 33.09 9.82 -4.98
C LEU A 64 33.16 8.48 -5.70
N ILE A 65 32.03 7.86 -6.01
CA ILE A 65 32.03 6.54 -6.65
C ILE A 65 32.66 6.56 -8.05
N HIS A 66 32.46 7.64 -8.81
CA HIS A 66 33.13 7.83 -10.11
C HIS A 66 34.65 8.04 -9.99
N SER A 67 35.14 8.48 -8.83
CA SER A 67 36.58 8.58 -8.56
C SER A 67 37.21 7.23 -8.15
N VAL A 68 36.42 6.34 -7.52
CA VAL A 68 36.87 5.01 -7.08
C VAL A 68 36.82 4.00 -8.22
N PHE A 69 35.71 3.98 -8.99
CA PHE A 69 35.53 3.07 -10.12
C PHE A 69 35.59 3.84 -11.44
N LEU A 70 36.74 3.73 -12.10
CA LEU A 70 36.96 4.35 -13.41
C LEU A 70 36.11 3.64 -14.47
N GLY A 71 35.50 4.41 -15.36
CA GLY A 71 34.73 3.87 -16.50
C GLY A 71 33.26 3.54 -16.21
N LEU A 72 32.73 3.83 -15.01
CA LEU A 72 31.29 3.73 -14.75
C LEU A 72 30.48 4.58 -15.72
N LYS A 73 29.48 3.98 -16.35
CA LYS A 73 28.53 4.66 -17.22
C LYS A 73 27.22 4.91 -16.48
N THR A 74 26.54 6.00 -16.86
CA THR A 74 25.17 6.27 -16.39
C THR A 74 24.19 5.70 -17.39
N ARG A 75 23.28 4.83 -16.96
CA ARG A 75 22.15 4.37 -17.77
C ARG A 75 20.83 4.60 -17.04
N ARG A 76 19.77 4.81 -17.80
CA ARG A 76 18.40 4.86 -17.28
C ARG A 76 17.65 3.63 -17.79
N LEU A 77 17.30 2.71 -16.90
CA LEU A 77 16.74 1.39 -17.23
C LEU A 77 15.33 1.27 -16.66
N GLY A 78 14.45 0.57 -17.37
CA GLY A 78 13.04 0.35 -17.01
C GLY A 78 12.05 0.81 -18.10
N THR A 79 10.82 0.33 -18.04
CA THR A 79 9.74 0.66 -19.00
C THR A 79 9.37 2.15 -18.96
N ARG A 80 8.69 2.64 -20.01
CA ARG A 80 8.27 4.04 -20.13
C ARG A 80 7.48 4.47 -18.89
N GLY A 81 7.94 5.51 -18.20
CA GLY A 81 7.37 6.00 -16.93
C GLY A 81 8.04 5.44 -15.67
N ASN A 82 8.67 4.26 -15.75
CA ASN A 82 9.31 3.58 -14.62
C ASN A 82 10.84 3.60 -14.66
N SER A 83 11.46 4.24 -15.65
CA SER A 83 12.91 4.16 -15.84
C SER A 83 13.70 4.87 -14.71
N LYS A 84 14.60 4.15 -14.03
CA LYS A 84 15.44 4.63 -12.92
C LYS A 84 16.93 4.68 -13.32
N TYR A 85 17.74 5.44 -12.58
CA TYR A 85 19.17 5.60 -12.86
C TYR A 85 20.02 4.46 -12.27
N HIS A 86 20.96 3.96 -13.07
CA HIS A 86 21.90 2.90 -12.71
C HIS A 86 23.35 3.35 -12.91
N TYR A 87 24.25 2.81 -12.09
CA TYR A 87 25.67 2.71 -12.39
C TYR A 87 25.88 1.44 -13.21
N TYR A 88 26.36 1.58 -14.44
CA TYR A 88 26.66 0.49 -15.35
C TYR A 88 28.17 0.24 -15.39
N GLY A 89 28.58 -1.03 -15.36
CA GLY A 89 29.98 -1.43 -15.28
C GLY A 89 30.44 -1.79 -13.85
N ILE A 90 29.51 -2.05 -12.93
CA ILE A 90 29.80 -2.38 -11.52
C ILE A 90 28.84 -3.44 -11.00
N GLN A 91 29.35 -4.30 -10.13
CA GLN A 91 28.57 -5.30 -9.40
C GLN A 91 29.03 -5.39 -7.94
N VAL A 92 28.20 -6.04 -7.10
CA VAL A 92 28.59 -6.42 -5.74
C VAL A 92 29.49 -7.65 -5.83
N LYS A 93 30.59 -7.65 -5.08
CA LYS A 93 31.51 -8.78 -5.01
C LYS A 93 30.81 -10.01 -4.44
N SER A 94 31.09 -11.20 -4.96
CA SER A 94 30.55 -12.47 -4.45
C SER A 94 30.92 -12.74 -2.99
N SER A 95 32.06 -12.21 -2.54
CA SER A 95 32.53 -12.29 -1.14
C SER A 95 31.90 -11.23 -0.22
N SER A 96 31.15 -10.26 -0.76
CA SER A 96 30.57 -9.18 0.03
C SER A 96 29.32 -9.66 0.78
N PRO A 97 29.13 -9.27 2.05
CA PRO A 97 27.89 -9.54 2.78
C PRO A 97 26.67 -8.85 2.15
N LEU A 98 26.87 -7.80 1.34
CA LEU A 98 25.80 -7.05 0.68
C LEU A 98 25.06 -7.87 -0.38
N ILE A 99 25.65 -8.97 -0.87
CA ILE A 99 25.04 -9.80 -1.91
C ILE A 99 23.73 -10.46 -1.44
N LYS A 100 23.62 -10.74 -0.14
CA LYS A 100 22.39 -11.29 0.48
C LYS A 100 21.31 -10.23 0.68
N GLN A 101 21.66 -8.95 0.55
CA GLN A 101 20.77 -7.81 0.71
C GLN A 101 20.37 -7.20 -0.64
N MET A 102 20.85 -7.75 -1.75
CA MET A 102 20.45 -7.32 -3.08
C MET A 102 19.00 -7.75 -3.35
N PRO A 103 18.10 -6.82 -3.68
CA PRO A 103 16.74 -7.17 -4.08
C PRO A 103 16.78 -7.92 -5.42
N PHE A 104 16.08 -9.05 -5.51
CA PHE A 104 15.91 -9.78 -6.77
C PHE A 104 15.00 -8.98 -7.72
N ASP A 105 15.10 -9.20 -9.02
CA ASP A 105 14.47 -8.38 -10.08
C ASP A 105 12.94 -8.18 -9.95
N GLY A 106 12.25 -8.93 -9.08
CA GLY A 106 10.83 -8.74 -8.72
C GLY A 106 10.53 -7.61 -7.72
N ASP A 107 11.48 -7.19 -6.89
CA ASP A 107 11.29 -6.13 -5.87
C ASP A 107 11.39 -4.70 -6.46
N LEU A 108 11.45 -4.59 -7.80
CA LEU A 108 11.82 -3.37 -8.51
C LEU A 108 10.81 -2.22 -8.40
N TYR A 109 9.54 -2.51 -8.03
CA TYR A 109 8.46 -1.52 -8.03
C TYR A 109 8.30 -0.74 -6.71
N LEU A 110 8.67 -1.32 -5.56
CA LEU A 110 8.34 -0.74 -4.24
C LEU A 110 9.33 0.34 -3.73
N LEU A 111 10.59 0.31 -4.18
CA LEU A 111 11.63 1.29 -3.80
C LEU A 111 11.54 2.62 -4.59
N SER A 112 10.50 2.79 -5.40
CA SER A 112 10.39 3.92 -6.33
C SER A 112 9.81 5.21 -5.72
N ASN A 113 9.25 5.14 -4.50
CA ASN A 113 8.47 6.21 -3.87
C ASN A 113 9.07 6.84 -2.61
N THR A 114 10.30 6.52 -2.22
CA THR A 114 10.97 7.19 -1.08
C THR A 114 12.05 8.16 -1.55
N HIS A 115 11.64 9.35 -1.97
CA HIS A 115 12.51 10.52 -1.89
C HIS A 115 12.66 10.90 -0.41
N TYR A 116 13.66 10.33 0.27
CA TYR A 116 14.08 10.80 1.58
C TYR A 116 14.92 12.06 1.39
N ASP A 117 14.29 13.22 1.54
CA ASP A 117 14.97 14.49 1.82
C ASP A 117 15.33 14.52 3.31
N PHE A 118 16.44 13.86 3.66
CA PHE A 118 17.18 14.13 4.88
C PHE A 118 18.23 15.17 4.54
N ASP A 119 17.89 16.47 4.62
CA ASP A 119 18.84 17.56 4.84
C ASP A 119 18.10 18.90 5.03
N ASN A 120 17.79 19.20 6.30
CA ASN A 120 17.76 20.52 6.94
C ASN A 120 16.77 20.55 8.12
N GLN A 121 17.19 20.05 9.29
CA GLN A 121 16.84 20.58 10.63
C GLN A 121 17.48 19.73 11.75
N LEU A 122 18.82 19.68 11.79
CA LEU A 122 19.53 19.40 13.05
C LEU A 122 19.99 20.74 13.63
N VAL A 123 19.07 21.45 14.29
CA VAL A 123 19.44 22.44 15.29
C VAL A 123 19.18 21.80 16.65
N HIS A 124 20.29 21.58 17.36
CA HIS A 124 20.35 21.24 18.78
C HIS A 124 19.19 21.83 19.59
N LEU A 125 18.36 20.96 20.18
CA LEU A 125 17.65 21.25 21.42
C LEU A 125 17.91 20.11 22.40
N ASN A 126 18.95 20.32 23.22
CA ASN A 126 19.08 19.65 24.50
C ASN A 126 17.85 20.04 25.34
N MET A 127 16.94 19.10 25.56
CA MET A 127 15.95 19.19 26.64
C MET A 127 15.95 17.86 27.38
N SER A 128 16.26 17.96 28.67
CA SER A 128 16.24 16.92 29.69
C SER A 128 14.92 16.13 29.73
N PRO A 129 14.95 14.84 30.09
CA PRO A 129 13.74 14.02 30.16
C PRO A 129 12.94 14.41 31.41
N ASN A 130 11.84 15.14 31.22
CA ASN A 130 10.74 15.10 32.18
C ASN A 130 9.90 13.87 31.84
N GLU A 131 10.28 12.74 32.44
CA GLU A 131 9.37 11.62 32.64
C GLU A 131 8.20 12.12 33.50
N ASN A 132 6.99 12.09 32.92
CA ASN A 132 5.66 12.09 33.54
C ASN A 132 4.73 13.00 32.74
N ILE A 133 4.19 12.47 31.65
CA ILE A 133 2.82 12.64 31.11
C ILE A 133 2.81 11.72 29.87
N PHE A 134 1.84 10.80 29.79
CA PHE A 134 1.69 9.68 28.83
C PHE A 134 2.41 8.37 29.21
N SER A 135 1.63 7.49 29.86
CA SER A 135 1.94 6.08 30.03
C SER A 135 1.97 5.37 28.66
N PRO A 136 2.96 4.50 28.40
CA PRO A 136 2.98 3.69 27.19
C PRO A 136 1.86 2.65 27.25
N LEU A 137 1.22 2.42 26.10
CA LEU A 137 0.15 1.46 25.85
C LEU A 137 0.59 -0.02 26.03
N SER A 138 1.68 -0.29 26.75
CA SER A 138 2.21 -1.63 27.02
C SER A 138 1.62 -2.27 28.28
N THR A 139 0.86 -1.53 29.10
CA THR A 139 0.28 -2.06 30.35
C THR A 139 -1.22 -2.39 30.29
N GLN A 140 -1.93 -2.12 29.20
CA GLN A 140 -3.36 -2.47 29.06
C GLN A 140 -3.64 -3.78 28.31
N ILE A 141 -2.64 -4.42 27.70
CA ILE A 141 -2.85 -5.68 26.95
C ILE A 141 -2.77 -6.93 27.85
N ASN A 142 -2.29 -6.82 29.09
CA ASN A 142 -1.93 -8.01 29.89
C ASN A 142 -2.95 -8.48 30.95
N ASN A 143 -4.17 -7.94 31.01
CA ASN A 143 -5.13 -8.31 32.06
C ASN A 143 -6.46 -8.93 31.61
N ASN A 144 -6.61 -9.32 30.33
CA ASN A 144 -7.76 -10.12 29.89
C ASN A 144 -7.33 -11.51 29.40
N ASN A 145 -6.64 -12.26 30.27
CA ASN A 145 -6.67 -13.72 30.19
C ASN A 145 -7.93 -14.18 30.90
N ASN A 146 -8.98 -14.46 30.12
CA ASN A 146 -9.89 -15.61 30.29
C ASN A 146 -11.00 -15.53 29.21
N ASN A 147 -10.96 -16.45 28.26
CA ASN A 147 -12.05 -16.82 27.34
C ASN A 147 -12.61 -15.72 26.41
N SER A 148 -11.79 -15.18 25.50
CA SER A 148 -12.34 -14.77 24.19
C SER A 148 -12.53 -16.04 23.37
N SER A 149 -13.76 -16.54 23.29
CA SER A 149 -14.13 -17.52 22.27
C SER A 149 -13.62 -17.04 20.93
N VAL A 150 -12.80 -17.85 20.30
CA VAL A 150 -12.17 -17.54 19.02
C VAL A 150 -13.27 -17.62 17.93
N GLU A 151 -14.05 -16.55 17.76
CA GLU A 151 -15.23 -16.47 16.87
C GLU A 151 -14.90 -16.70 15.37
N PHE A 152 -13.62 -16.75 15.02
CA PHE A 152 -13.14 -17.03 13.68
C PHE A 152 -12.86 -18.51 13.40
N LEU A 153 -12.82 -19.40 14.41
CA LEU A 153 -12.59 -20.83 14.18
C LEU A 153 -13.71 -21.46 13.35
N PHE A 154 -13.41 -22.58 12.68
CA PHE A 154 -14.44 -23.30 11.93
C PHE A 154 -15.62 -23.66 12.84
N SER A 155 -16.81 -23.16 12.51
CA SER A 155 -18.03 -23.47 13.26
C SER A 155 -18.38 -24.96 13.12
N ASN A 156 -18.56 -25.64 14.25
CA ASN A 156 -19.00 -27.04 14.34
C ASN A 156 -20.38 -27.29 13.69
N ASP A 157 -21.15 -26.23 13.43
CA ASP A 157 -22.49 -26.29 12.84
C ASP A 157 -22.51 -26.60 11.32
N THR A 158 -21.34 -26.77 10.70
CA THR A 158 -21.21 -27.11 9.25
C THR A 158 -21.46 -28.59 8.93
N LEU A 159 -21.93 -29.37 9.90
CA LEU A 159 -22.25 -30.80 9.76
C LEU A 159 -23.58 -31.09 9.04
N SER A 160 -24.30 -30.09 8.55
CA SER A 160 -25.51 -30.25 7.73
C SER A 160 -25.21 -30.29 6.23
N ILE A 161 -24.18 -31.03 5.80
CA ILE A 161 -24.02 -31.40 4.38
C ILE A 161 -24.02 -32.92 4.27
N SER A 162 -25.23 -33.46 4.40
CA SER A 162 -25.65 -34.58 3.57
C SER A 162 -25.67 -34.09 2.12
N ASN A 163 -24.61 -34.36 1.37
CA ASN A 163 -24.63 -34.75 -0.05
C ASN A 163 -23.18 -34.98 -0.54
N GLU A 164 -22.89 -36.25 -0.78
CA GLU A 164 -21.78 -36.82 -1.57
C GLU A 164 -20.37 -36.29 -1.28
N LEU A 165 -19.80 -36.70 -0.13
CA LEU A 165 -18.35 -36.75 0.01
C LEU A 165 -17.78 -37.73 -1.02
N PRO A 166 -16.68 -37.40 -1.72
CA PRO A 166 -15.98 -38.36 -2.57
C PRO A 166 -15.63 -39.63 -1.78
N SER A 167 -15.67 -40.80 -2.44
CA SER A 167 -15.38 -42.11 -1.82
C SER A 167 -14.05 -42.15 -1.05
N ASP A 168 -13.11 -41.28 -1.42
CA ASP A 168 -11.74 -41.27 -0.94
C ASP A 168 -11.52 -40.35 0.28
N ILE A 169 -12.55 -39.58 0.70
CA ILE A 169 -12.50 -38.65 1.83
C ILE A 169 -13.51 -39.07 2.89
N THR A 170 -13.03 -39.33 4.10
CA THR A 170 -13.90 -39.60 5.25
C THR A 170 -14.21 -38.31 6.02
N MET A 171 -15.34 -38.29 6.74
CA MET A 171 -15.67 -37.16 7.62
C MET A 171 -14.63 -36.96 8.74
N ASN A 172 -13.89 -38.01 9.12
CA ASN A 172 -12.80 -37.91 10.08
C ASN A 172 -11.62 -37.10 9.51
N ASP A 173 -11.35 -37.21 8.21
CA ASP A 173 -10.28 -36.46 7.55
C ASP A 173 -10.58 -34.95 7.53
N ILE A 174 -11.84 -34.57 7.28
CA ILE A 174 -12.28 -33.17 7.33
C ILE A 174 -12.15 -32.61 8.75
N LYS A 175 -12.59 -33.37 9.76
CA LYS A 175 -12.45 -32.97 11.17
C LYS A 175 -10.99 -32.82 11.59
N ASN A 176 -10.13 -33.73 11.14
CA ASN A 176 -8.70 -33.66 11.41
C ASN A 176 -8.07 -32.43 10.73
N PHE A 177 -8.43 -32.15 9.48
CA PHE A 177 -8.01 -30.94 8.78
C PHE A 177 -8.41 -29.68 9.55
N GLN A 178 -9.70 -29.56 9.93
CA GLN A 178 -10.21 -28.43 10.71
C GLN A 178 -9.43 -28.26 12.02
N LYS A 179 -9.25 -29.34 12.79
CA LYS A 179 -8.49 -29.31 14.04
C LYS A 179 -7.04 -28.85 13.87
N THR A 180 -6.38 -29.32 12.81
CA THR A 180 -4.98 -28.98 12.54
C THR A 180 -4.85 -27.53 12.08
N HIS A 181 -5.78 -27.07 11.26
CA HIS A 181 -5.87 -25.68 10.84
C HIS A 181 -6.20 -24.74 12.02
N ASP A 182 -7.09 -25.15 12.92
CA ASP A 182 -7.45 -24.37 14.12
C ASP A 182 -6.27 -24.22 15.09
N ASP A 183 -5.48 -25.29 15.30
CA ASP A 183 -4.26 -25.23 16.12
C ASP A 183 -3.20 -24.30 15.50
N TYR A 184 -2.96 -24.43 14.19
CA TYR A 184 -2.09 -23.51 13.44
C TYR A 184 -2.57 -22.06 13.57
N SER A 185 -3.85 -21.81 13.32
CA SER A 185 -4.47 -20.49 13.37
C SER A 185 -4.37 -19.86 14.75
N THR A 186 -4.57 -20.64 15.81
CA THR A 186 -4.45 -20.17 17.19
C THR A 186 -3.02 -19.77 17.52
N LYS A 187 -2.03 -20.58 17.11
CA LYS A 187 -0.60 -20.27 17.29
C LYS A 187 -0.20 -19.02 16.51
N LEU A 188 -0.67 -18.92 15.27
CA LEU A 188 -0.39 -17.79 14.38
C LEU A 188 -0.99 -16.50 14.94
N TYR A 189 -2.24 -16.53 15.40
CA TYR A 189 -2.90 -15.39 16.04
C TYR A 189 -2.13 -14.90 17.27
N GLN A 190 -1.69 -15.82 18.15
CA GLN A 190 -0.89 -15.47 19.31
C GLN A 190 0.47 -14.87 18.93
N ALA A 191 1.09 -15.34 17.84
CA ALA A 191 2.34 -14.80 17.34
C ALA A 191 2.16 -13.35 16.85
N PHE A 192 1.05 -13.05 16.16
CA PHE A 192 0.68 -11.69 15.80
C PHE A 192 0.48 -10.79 17.03
N LEU A 193 -0.29 -11.23 18.03
CA LEU A 193 -0.52 -10.43 19.25
C LEU A 193 0.76 -10.11 20.02
N LYS A 194 1.78 -10.99 19.94
CA LYS A 194 3.07 -10.81 20.59
C LYS A 194 4.12 -10.11 19.70
N PHE A 195 3.77 -9.72 18.48
CA PHE A 195 4.68 -9.13 17.49
C PHE A 195 5.93 -9.98 17.19
N GLN A 196 5.80 -11.32 17.24
CA GLN A 196 6.90 -12.26 17.04
C GLN A 196 7.11 -12.61 15.56
N TYR A 197 7.67 -11.69 14.78
CA TYR A 197 7.81 -11.85 13.32
C TYR A 197 8.59 -13.11 12.90
N ASP A 198 9.72 -13.43 13.54
CA ASP A 198 10.52 -14.64 13.26
C ASP A 198 9.70 -15.94 13.46
N PHE A 199 8.72 -15.90 14.36
CA PHE A 199 7.87 -17.04 14.65
C PHE A 199 6.71 -17.15 13.65
N ILE A 200 6.19 -16.02 13.17
CA ILE A 200 5.14 -15.98 12.14
C ILE A 200 5.62 -16.67 10.85
N GLU A 201 6.80 -16.31 10.35
CA GLU A 201 7.37 -16.93 9.14
C GLU A 201 7.52 -18.44 9.31
N LYS A 202 8.09 -18.88 10.44
CA LYS A 202 8.28 -20.30 10.75
C LYS A 202 6.96 -21.05 10.80
N LEU A 203 5.91 -20.48 11.40
CA LEU A 203 4.59 -21.11 11.47
C LEU A 203 3.97 -21.26 10.08
N ILE A 204 4.01 -20.20 9.26
CA ILE A 204 3.48 -20.21 7.87
C ILE A 204 4.20 -21.30 7.07
N GLN A 205 5.54 -21.32 7.12
CA GLN A 205 6.34 -22.34 6.44
C GLN A 205 6.01 -23.73 6.98
N GLN A 206 6.00 -23.96 8.30
CA GLN A 206 5.76 -25.28 8.89
C GLN A 206 4.40 -25.89 8.52
N PHE A 207 3.34 -25.07 8.46
CA PHE A 207 2.01 -25.55 8.13
C PHE A 207 1.84 -25.80 6.63
N TRP A 208 2.20 -24.83 5.78
CA TRP A 208 1.92 -24.89 4.35
C TRP A 208 2.96 -25.63 3.51
N SER A 209 4.25 -25.64 3.92
CA SER A 209 5.28 -26.45 3.24
C SER A 209 5.15 -27.96 3.50
N LEU A 210 4.17 -28.35 4.34
CA LEU A 210 3.73 -29.73 4.58
C LEU A 210 4.81 -30.72 5.08
N THR A 211 5.95 -30.25 5.62
CA THR A 211 6.96 -31.17 6.15
C THR A 211 6.55 -31.91 7.42
N ASN A 212 5.42 -31.56 8.08
CA ASN A 212 5.11 -32.07 9.42
C ASN A 212 3.65 -32.46 9.72
N ILE A 213 2.74 -32.52 8.75
CA ILE A 213 1.35 -32.91 9.06
C ILE A 213 1.23 -34.44 9.17
N HIS A 214 1.55 -34.99 10.35
CA HIS A 214 1.16 -36.33 10.73
C HIS A 214 -0.35 -36.36 11.03
N PHE A 215 -1.18 -36.73 10.04
CA PHE A 215 -2.51 -37.25 10.34
C PHE A 215 -2.37 -38.67 10.88
N SER A 216 -1.95 -38.79 12.14
CA SER A 216 -1.77 -40.09 12.76
C SER A 216 -3.10 -40.84 12.86
N GLN A 217 -3.16 -42.04 12.31
CA GLN A 217 -3.60 -43.19 13.10
C GLN A 217 -2.57 -44.31 12.96
N THR A 218 -1.86 -44.55 14.07
CA THR A 218 -1.05 -45.71 14.45
C THR A 218 0.29 -45.97 13.74
N ASN A 219 1.35 -45.85 14.54
CA ASN A 219 2.57 -46.67 14.64
C ASN A 219 3.03 -47.41 13.37
N ASP A 220 3.99 -46.84 12.65
CA ASP A 220 5.35 -47.37 12.54
C ASP A 220 6.07 -46.71 11.35
N LEU A 221 7.29 -46.25 11.63
CA LEU A 221 8.45 -46.19 10.74
C LEU A 221 8.23 -45.81 9.26
N ILE A 222 8.87 -44.69 8.91
CA ILE A 222 9.56 -44.40 7.64
C ILE A 222 8.75 -43.60 6.60
N ASN A 223 9.30 -42.40 6.31
CA ASN A 223 9.14 -41.54 5.13
C ASN A 223 8.04 -40.47 5.12
N ASN A 224 8.46 -39.27 4.73
CA ASN A 224 7.66 -38.16 4.26
C ASN A 224 6.68 -38.66 3.18
N ASP A 225 5.43 -38.93 3.54
CA ASP A 225 4.47 -39.57 2.64
C ASP A 225 3.78 -38.53 1.72
N PRO A 226 4.01 -38.54 0.40
CA PRO A 226 3.34 -37.66 -0.56
C PRO A 226 1.81 -37.88 -0.63
N MET A 227 1.32 -38.96 -0.03
CA MET A 227 -0.10 -39.32 0.06
C MET A 227 -0.91 -38.34 0.93
N ILE A 228 -0.28 -37.71 1.93
CA ILE A 228 -0.92 -36.75 2.83
C ILE A 228 -1.18 -35.41 2.14
N ILE A 229 -0.20 -34.95 1.34
CA ILE A 229 -0.31 -33.72 0.55
C ILE A 229 -1.42 -33.84 -0.50
N TRP A 230 -1.51 -34.98 -1.19
CA TRP A 230 -2.60 -35.24 -2.13
C TRP A 230 -3.96 -35.23 -1.43
N LYS A 231 -4.09 -35.85 -0.25
CA LYS A 231 -5.36 -35.88 0.49
C LYS A 231 -5.77 -34.49 0.99
N PHE A 232 -4.81 -33.69 1.46
CA PHE A 232 -5.00 -32.29 1.82
C PHE A 232 -5.48 -31.46 0.61
N ASN A 233 -4.75 -31.53 -0.51
CA ASN A 233 -5.13 -30.86 -1.75
C ASN A 233 -6.51 -31.31 -2.23
N ARG A 234 -6.85 -32.60 -2.08
CA ARG A 234 -8.16 -33.13 -2.44
C ARG A 234 -9.28 -32.55 -1.57
N ILE A 235 -9.07 -32.45 -0.25
CA ILE A 235 -10.03 -31.79 0.65
C ILE A 235 -10.21 -30.32 0.26
N CYS A 236 -9.11 -29.62 -0.03
CA CYS A 236 -9.14 -28.22 -0.47
C CYS A 236 -9.72 -28.01 -1.88
N THR A 237 -10.01 -29.08 -2.65
CA THR A 237 -10.75 -28.96 -3.92
C THR A 237 -12.26 -28.87 -3.71
N LEU A 238 -12.77 -29.21 -2.51
CA LEU A 238 -14.20 -29.17 -2.22
C LEU A 238 -14.68 -27.71 -2.12
N PRO A 239 -15.70 -27.28 -2.90
CA PRO A 239 -16.16 -25.88 -2.90
C PRO A 239 -16.55 -25.37 -1.52
N PHE A 240 -17.24 -26.19 -0.71
CA PHE A 240 -17.62 -25.80 0.64
C PHE A 240 -16.42 -25.52 1.54
N ILE A 241 -15.30 -26.26 1.39
CA ILE A 241 -14.08 -26.04 2.16
C ILE A 241 -13.44 -24.72 1.74
N LEU A 242 -13.42 -24.42 0.43
CA LEU A 242 -12.90 -23.14 -0.07
C LEU A 242 -13.72 -21.95 0.48
N ASP A 243 -15.05 -22.06 0.52
CA ASP A 243 -15.91 -21.02 1.08
C ASP A 243 -15.69 -20.85 2.59
N GLN A 244 -15.51 -21.95 3.33
CA GLN A 244 -15.16 -21.91 4.75
C GLN A 244 -13.80 -21.25 4.98
N ILE A 245 -12.80 -21.54 4.13
CA ILE A 245 -11.48 -20.90 4.17
C ILE A 245 -11.59 -19.39 3.89
N ARG A 246 -12.38 -18.96 2.89
CA ARG A 246 -12.63 -17.53 2.61
C ARG A 246 -13.22 -16.82 3.82
N LEU A 247 -14.27 -17.39 4.41
CA LEU A 247 -14.92 -16.84 5.62
C LEU A 247 -13.95 -16.79 6.80
N PHE A 248 -13.15 -17.83 6.98
CA PHE A 248 -12.13 -17.91 8.03
C PHE A 248 -11.10 -16.77 7.87
N TYR A 249 -10.41 -16.68 6.74
CA TYR A 249 -9.31 -15.72 6.56
C TYR A 249 -9.80 -14.27 6.56
N SER A 250 -11.04 -14.04 6.11
CA SER A 250 -11.71 -12.75 6.26
C SER A 250 -11.82 -12.32 7.73
N LYS A 251 -12.36 -13.19 8.59
CA LYS A 251 -12.53 -12.92 10.02
C LYS A 251 -11.20 -12.89 10.77
N PHE A 252 -10.30 -13.81 10.45
CA PHE A 252 -9.00 -13.96 11.09
C PHE A 252 -8.14 -12.71 10.95
N TYR A 253 -7.94 -12.25 9.71
CA TYR A 253 -7.16 -11.05 9.46
C TYR A 253 -7.86 -9.78 9.97
N GLN A 254 -9.20 -9.72 9.93
CA GLN A 254 -9.95 -8.59 10.49
C GLN A 254 -9.72 -8.50 12.01
N ALA A 255 -9.79 -9.62 12.72
CA ALA A 255 -9.53 -9.66 14.16
C ALA A 255 -8.12 -9.17 14.52
N ILE A 256 -7.11 -9.50 13.70
CA ILE A 256 -5.74 -9.00 13.89
C ILE A 256 -5.69 -7.48 13.67
N ILE A 257 -6.29 -6.97 12.59
CA ILE A 257 -6.36 -5.53 12.31
C ILE A 257 -7.01 -4.79 13.47
N ASP A 258 -8.17 -5.27 13.94
CA ASP A 258 -8.93 -4.65 15.04
C ASP A 258 -8.13 -4.70 16.36
N SER A 259 -7.31 -5.74 16.56
CA SER A 259 -6.44 -5.85 17.73
C SER A 259 -5.25 -4.86 17.70
N TYR A 260 -4.69 -4.60 16.52
CA TYR A 260 -3.58 -3.65 16.35
C TYR A 260 -4.05 -2.20 16.33
N PHE A 261 -5.22 -1.95 15.75
CA PHE A 261 -5.75 -0.61 15.52
C PHE A 261 -7.20 -0.47 16.01
N PRO A 262 -7.47 -0.61 17.32
CA PRO A 262 -8.81 -0.33 17.87
C PRO A 262 -9.23 1.12 17.63
N ASN A 263 -8.24 2.03 17.56
CA ASN A 263 -8.40 3.37 17.03
C ASN A 263 -7.09 3.77 16.34
N VAL A 264 -7.14 3.94 15.01
CA VAL A 264 -5.96 4.25 14.17
C VAL A 264 -5.28 5.57 14.56
N LEU A 265 -5.99 6.48 15.25
CA LEU A 265 -5.46 7.78 15.65
C LEU A 265 -4.67 7.76 16.97
N ILE A 266 -4.71 6.65 17.72
CA ILE A 266 -3.94 6.53 18.97
C ILE A 266 -2.47 6.34 18.63
N SER A 267 -1.61 7.17 19.21
CA SER A 267 -0.16 7.12 19.02
C SER A 267 0.40 5.72 19.31
N LEU A 268 0.91 5.05 18.28
CA LEU A 268 1.72 3.84 18.44
C LEU A 268 3.20 4.23 18.56
N THR A 269 3.99 3.37 19.20
CA THR A 269 5.44 3.59 19.27
C THR A 269 6.08 3.36 17.89
N GLN A 270 7.18 4.06 17.61
CA GLN A 270 7.90 3.90 16.35
C GLN A 270 8.33 2.44 16.11
N THR A 271 8.78 1.76 17.17
CA THR A 271 9.18 0.35 17.11
C THR A 271 8.01 -0.57 16.74
N THR A 272 6.81 -0.34 17.28
CA THR A 272 5.62 -1.14 16.92
C THR A 272 5.15 -0.89 15.50
N ILE A 273 5.29 0.34 15.00
CA ILE A 273 4.94 0.66 13.61
C ILE A 273 5.90 -0.05 12.66
N GLU A 274 7.20 -0.01 12.95
CA GLU A 274 8.23 -0.68 12.14
C GLU A 274 8.06 -2.20 12.12
N THR A 275 7.71 -2.83 13.24
CA THR A 275 7.43 -4.28 13.27
C THR A 275 6.19 -4.64 12.46
N ILE A 276 5.09 -3.88 12.59
CA ILE A 276 3.86 -4.11 11.80
C ILE A 276 4.16 -3.95 10.30
N ARG A 277 4.90 -2.91 9.89
CA ARG A 277 5.26 -2.68 8.49
C ARG A 277 6.16 -3.79 7.95
N THR A 278 7.10 -4.29 8.76
CA THR A 278 7.98 -5.41 8.38
C THR A 278 7.16 -6.68 8.14
N ILE A 279 6.20 -6.98 9.02
CA ILE A 279 5.27 -8.10 8.84
C ILE A 279 4.45 -7.90 7.56
N ALA A 280 3.85 -6.73 7.38
CA ALA A 280 3.00 -6.44 6.22
C ALA A 280 3.75 -6.58 4.89
N ASN A 281 4.99 -6.11 4.81
CA ASN A 281 5.80 -6.22 3.58
C ASN A 281 6.20 -7.66 3.25
N ASN A 282 6.40 -8.51 4.26
CA ASN A 282 6.99 -9.84 4.05
C ASN A 282 5.96 -10.99 4.08
N ILE A 283 4.78 -10.82 4.68
CA ILE A 283 3.81 -11.90 4.87
C ILE A 283 3.34 -12.53 3.55
N SER A 284 3.13 -11.74 2.50
CA SER A 284 2.77 -12.24 1.18
C SER A 284 3.88 -13.11 0.59
N TYR A 285 5.15 -12.70 0.75
CA TYR A 285 6.31 -13.47 0.29
C TYR A 285 6.43 -14.81 1.04
N TRP A 286 6.36 -14.77 2.38
CA TRP A 286 6.42 -15.99 3.20
C TRP A 286 5.35 -17.01 2.82
N LEU A 287 4.14 -16.54 2.52
CA LEU A 287 3.04 -17.40 2.12
C LEU A 287 3.25 -17.99 0.73
N ILE A 288 3.61 -17.18 -0.28
CA ILE A 288 3.79 -17.63 -1.66
C ILE A 288 4.79 -18.78 -1.74
N HIS A 289 5.93 -18.67 -1.03
CA HIS A 289 6.93 -19.72 -0.99
C HIS A 289 6.46 -20.99 -0.27
N ALA A 290 5.56 -20.86 0.71
CA ALA A 290 5.07 -22.01 1.45
C ALA A 290 3.95 -22.78 0.72
N ILE A 291 3.21 -22.12 -0.18
CA ILE A 291 2.01 -22.71 -0.82
C ILE A 291 2.22 -23.22 -2.25
N GLU A 292 3.44 -23.18 -2.81
CA GLU A 292 3.71 -23.45 -4.24
C GLU A 292 3.07 -24.75 -4.76
N HIS A 293 3.08 -25.81 -3.94
CA HIS A 293 2.58 -27.15 -4.26
C HIS A 293 1.06 -27.34 -4.10
N LEU A 294 0.32 -26.31 -3.70
CA LEU A 294 -1.12 -26.41 -3.44
C LEU A 294 -1.97 -26.20 -4.68
N TYR A 295 -3.25 -26.55 -4.58
CA TYR A 295 -4.28 -26.33 -5.60
C TYR A 295 -4.46 -24.84 -5.94
N ASP A 296 -4.50 -24.47 -7.22
CA ASP A 296 -4.46 -23.07 -7.67
C ASP A 296 -5.57 -22.17 -7.10
N PRO A 297 -6.85 -22.59 -7.06
CA PRO A 297 -7.91 -21.81 -6.41
C PRO A 297 -7.69 -21.56 -4.91
N LEU A 298 -7.06 -22.50 -4.20
CA LEU A 298 -6.69 -22.27 -2.80
C LEU A 298 -5.56 -21.24 -2.72
N LYS A 299 -4.54 -21.36 -3.58
CA LYS A 299 -3.42 -20.41 -3.62
C LYS A 299 -3.91 -19.00 -3.89
N SER A 300 -4.80 -18.81 -4.88
CA SER A 300 -5.35 -17.51 -5.20
C SER A 300 -6.12 -16.89 -4.03
N ILE A 301 -6.94 -17.69 -3.32
CA ILE A 301 -7.65 -17.23 -2.11
C ILE A 301 -6.65 -16.76 -1.05
N LEU A 302 -5.70 -17.62 -0.66
CA LEU A 302 -4.75 -17.31 0.40
C LEU A 302 -3.90 -16.07 0.08
N ILE A 303 -3.45 -15.93 -1.18
CA ILE A 303 -2.69 -14.76 -1.65
C ILE A 303 -3.54 -13.50 -1.58
N GLN A 304 -4.76 -13.51 -2.11
CA GLN A 304 -5.66 -12.34 -2.13
C GLN A 304 -5.95 -11.83 -0.71
N TYR A 305 -6.31 -12.71 0.21
CA TYR A 305 -6.57 -12.32 1.61
C TYR A 305 -5.32 -11.77 2.29
N THR A 306 -4.15 -12.33 2.01
CA THR A 306 -2.89 -11.88 2.61
C THR A 306 -2.42 -10.55 2.01
N GLN A 307 -2.63 -10.31 0.73
CA GLN A 307 -2.38 -9.03 0.07
C GLN A 307 -3.31 -7.92 0.61
N ALA A 308 -4.60 -8.22 0.75
CA ALA A 308 -5.55 -7.29 1.34
C ALA A 308 -5.21 -6.96 2.81
N PHE A 309 -4.80 -7.96 3.60
CA PHE A 309 -4.33 -7.75 4.95
C PHE A 309 -3.08 -6.86 5.01
N SER A 310 -2.07 -7.14 4.18
CA SER A 310 -0.85 -6.34 4.06
C SER A 310 -1.14 -4.88 3.70
N SER A 311 -1.97 -4.64 2.68
CA SER A 311 -2.28 -3.28 2.23
C SER A 311 -3.01 -2.46 3.31
N ILE A 312 -3.93 -3.08 4.07
CA ILE A 312 -4.60 -2.41 5.20
C ILE A 312 -3.60 -2.05 6.29
N LEU A 313 -2.71 -2.97 6.70
CA LEU A 313 -1.70 -2.68 7.71
C LEU A 313 -0.76 -1.52 7.31
N LEU A 314 -0.29 -1.52 6.06
CA LEU A 314 0.58 -0.46 5.54
C LEU A 314 -0.11 0.91 5.55
N ARG A 315 -1.39 0.95 5.17
CA ARG A 315 -2.16 2.19 5.18
C ARG A 315 -2.48 2.67 6.58
N TYR A 316 -2.92 1.79 7.49
CA TYR A 316 -3.23 2.18 8.87
C TYR A 316 -1.99 2.65 9.63
N THR A 317 -0.83 2.01 9.41
CA THR A 317 0.45 2.51 9.96
C THR A 317 0.84 3.87 9.39
N SER A 318 0.56 4.13 8.11
CA SER A 318 0.84 5.44 7.49
C SER A 318 -0.07 6.54 8.06
N LEU A 319 -1.37 6.28 8.22
CA LEU A 319 -2.32 7.20 8.83
C LEU A 319 -1.96 7.47 10.30
N ASN A 320 -1.53 6.44 11.04
CA ASN A 320 -1.04 6.61 12.42
C ASN A 320 0.14 7.58 12.47
N HIS A 321 1.16 7.37 11.62
CA HIS A 321 2.33 8.24 11.53
C HIS A 321 1.96 9.68 11.11
N LEU A 322 1.06 9.86 10.13
CA LEU A 322 0.56 11.17 9.73
C LEU A 322 -0.16 11.87 10.89
N SER A 323 -1.02 11.13 11.61
CA SER A 323 -1.75 11.68 12.76
C SER A 323 -0.80 12.20 13.84
N LEU A 324 0.29 11.48 14.11
CA LEU A 324 1.35 11.90 15.04
C LEU A 324 2.04 13.16 14.55
N THR A 325 2.41 13.20 13.27
CA THR A 325 3.08 14.36 12.66
C THR A 325 2.18 15.60 12.75
N VAL A 326 0.88 15.47 12.43
CA VAL A 326 -0.10 16.57 12.56
C VAL A 326 -0.29 16.99 14.01
N GLN A 327 -0.38 16.05 14.95
CA GLN A 327 -0.45 16.37 16.38
C GLN A 327 0.76 17.19 16.84
N THR A 328 1.97 16.80 16.44
CA THR A 328 3.19 17.58 16.76
C THR A 328 3.19 18.97 16.13
N MET A 329 2.63 19.11 14.92
CA MET A 329 2.46 20.40 14.26
C MET A 329 1.48 21.30 15.01
N PHE A 330 0.39 20.77 15.54
CA PHE A 330 -0.56 21.53 16.35
C PHE A 330 0.02 22.04 17.67
N LEU A 331 1.10 21.43 18.19
CA LEU A 331 1.81 21.96 19.37
C LEU A 331 2.66 23.19 19.05
N GLN A 332 2.95 23.47 17.78
CA GLN A 332 3.82 24.57 17.36
C GLN A 332 2.99 25.85 17.11
N SER A 333 2.74 26.61 18.17
CA SER A 333 1.90 27.82 18.13
C SER A 333 2.36 28.87 17.09
N SER A 334 3.66 29.03 16.88
CA SER A 334 4.19 29.96 15.87
C SER A 334 3.79 29.55 14.45
N ARG A 335 3.85 28.25 14.12
CA ARG A 335 3.44 27.74 12.82
C ARG A 335 1.93 27.90 12.59
N LEU A 336 1.13 27.70 13.64
CA LEU A 336 -0.32 27.92 13.57
C LEU A 336 -0.70 29.38 13.29
N ILE A 337 0.01 30.33 13.88
CA ILE A 337 -0.20 31.77 13.59
C ILE A 337 0.12 32.06 12.13
N THR A 338 1.24 31.54 11.62
CA THR A 338 1.60 31.72 10.19
C THR A 338 0.57 31.08 9.26
N MET A 339 0.07 29.90 9.58
CA MET A 339 -0.99 29.23 8.82
C MET A 339 -2.29 30.04 8.81
N SER A 340 -2.68 30.59 9.96
CA SER A 340 -3.87 31.43 10.06
C SER A 340 -3.75 32.69 9.21
N ASN A 341 -2.59 33.37 9.25
CA ASN A 341 -2.33 34.55 8.43
C ASN A 341 -2.37 34.20 6.93
N ASP A 342 -1.69 33.13 6.52
CA ASP A 342 -1.65 32.70 5.12
C ASP A 342 -3.07 32.36 4.59
N LEU A 343 -3.95 31.79 5.42
CA LEU A 343 -5.36 31.54 5.05
C LEU A 343 -6.16 32.82 4.83
N THR A 344 -5.86 33.92 5.51
CA THR A 344 -6.59 35.19 5.31
C THR A 344 -6.31 35.81 3.94
N HIS A 345 -5.20 35.45 3.31
CA HIS A 345 -4.82 35.96 1.99
C HIS A 345 -5.48 35.21 0.82
N ILE A 346 -6.10 34.05 1.08
CA ILE A 346 -6.77 33.26 0.03
C ILE A 346 -8.12 33.92 -0.32
N ASN A 347 -8.34 34.17 -1.62
CA ASN A 347 -9.64 34.62 -2.11
C ASN A 347 -10.58 33.43 -2.33
N PHE A 348 -11.37 33.09 -1.32
CA PHE A 348 -12.33 31.98 -1.38
C PHE A 348 -13.45 32.19 -2.40
N ASN A 349 -13.77 33.43 -2.80
CA ASN A 349 -14.80 33.68 -3.81
C ASN A 349 -14.35 33.17 -5.18
N ASP A 350 -13.12 33.45 -5.59
CA ASP A 350 -12.57 32.98 -6.86
C ASP A 350 -12.44 31.45 -6.88
N LEU A 351 -12.10 30.86 -5.72
CA LEU A 351 -12.09 29.41 -5.57
C LEU A 351 -13.47 28.81 -5.76
N HIS A 352 -14.50 29.37 -5.10
CA HIS A 352 -15.88 28.90 -5.23
C HIS A 352 -16.40 29.04 -6.65
N GLU A 353 -16.09 30.12 -7.36
CA GLU A 353 -16.43 30.26 -8.78
C GLU A 353 -15.79 29.13 -9.61
N GLN A 354 -14.48 28.91 -9.47
CA GLN A 354 -13.78 27.84 -10.21
C GLN A 354 -14.37 26.45 -9.93
N ILE A 355 -14.73 26.17 -8.68
CA ILE A 355 -15.33 24.89 -8.28
C ILE A 355 -16.72 24.74 -8.91
N ASN A 356 -17.53 25.80 -8.89
CA ASN A 356 -18.87 25.78 -9.48
C ASN A 356 -18.85 25.50 -10.99
N TRP A 357 -17.80 25.94 -11.69
CA TRP A 357 -17.61 25.64 -13.11
C TRP A 357 -17.17 24.19 -13.38
N LEU A 358 -16.44 23.57 -12.46
CA LEU A 358 -15.77 22.28 -12.69
C LEU A 358 -16.49 21.09 -12.04
N ILE A 359 -17.22 21.31 -10.95
CA ILE A 359 -17.81 20.26 -10.14
C ILE A 359 -19.29 20.57 -9.89
N GLU A 360 -20.16 19.63 -10.25
CA GLU A 360 -21.55 19.61 -9.81
C GLU A 360 -21.60 19.30 -8.31
N CYS A 361 -21.62 20.35 -7.50
CA CYS A 361 -21.55 20.26 -6.05
C CYS A 361 -22.43 21.33 -5.39
N ASP A 362 -22.99 20.98 -4.23
CA ASP A 362 -23.64 21.96 -3.38
C ASP A 362 -22.57 22.89 -2.77
N LEU A 363 -22.53 24.15 -3.24
CA LEU A 363 -21.60 25.18 -2.76
C LEU A 363 -21.66 25.36 -1.23
N ASN A 364 -22.80 25.02 -0.61
CA ASN A 364 -22.96 25.06 0.85
C ASN A 364 -21.96 24.16 1.57
N LEU A 365 -21.53 23.06 0.96
CA LEU A 365 -20.52 22.16 1.53
C LEU A 365 -19.16 22.85 1.65
N PHE A 366 -18.72 23.53 0.59
CA PHE A 366 -17.43 24.22 0.57
C PHE A 366 -17.43 25.47 1.45
N ILE A 367 -18.56 26.18 1.53
CA ILE A 367 -18.74 27.29 2.47
C ILE A 367 -18.66 26.79 3.92
N LYS A 368 -19.29 25.66 4.25
CA LYS A 368 -19.16 25.03 5.58
C LYS A 368 -17.72 24.65 5.88
N ILE A 369 -17.00 24.09 4.89
CA ILE A 369 -15.58 23.76 5.02
C ILE A 369 -14.77 25.04 5.34
N GLU A 370 -14.89 26.09 4.52
CA GLU A 370 -14.21 27.37 4.72
C GLU A 370 -14.47 27.95 6.12
N GLN A 371 -15.74 28.06 6.51
CA GLN A 371 -16.13 28.61 7.81
C GLN A 371 -15.51 27.82 8.96
N CYS A 372 -15.49 26.50 8.86
CA CYS A 372 -14.90 25.65 9.89
C CYS A 372 -13.39 25.80 9.95
N PHE A 373 -12.69 25.83 8.81
CA PHE A 373 -11.25 26.13 8.76
C PHE A 373 -10.96 27.47 9.45
N LYS A 374 -11.70 28.54 9.13
CA LYS A 374 -11.55 29.85 9.78
C LYS A 374 -11.78 29.78 11.29
N ASN A 375 -12.84 29.10 11.74
CA ASN A 375 -13.16 28.95 13.16
C ASN A 375 -12.11 28.15 13.93
N LEU A 376 -11.58 27.07 13.33
CA LEU A 376 -10.55 26.23 13.93
C LEU A 376 -9.23 26.99 14.11
N PHE A 377 -8.84 27.83 13.13
CA PHE A 377 -7.62 28.64 13.24
C PHE A 377 -7.77 29.89 14.13
N GLN A 378 -8.98 30.45 14.25
CA GLN A 378 -9.26 31.56 15.18
C GLN A 378 -9.17 31.14 16.66
N CYS A 379 -9.54 29.89 16.98
CA CYS A 379 -9.50 29.35 18.33
C CYS A 379 -8.34 28.35 18.47
N GLN A 380 -7.11 28.84 18.73
CA GLN A 380 -5.90 28.01 18.88
C GLN A 380 -6.03 26.87 19.92
N THR A 381 -6.89 27.02 20.92
CA THR A 381 -7.18 26.01 21.95
C THR A 381 -8.06 24.85 21.46
N MET A 382 -8.67 24.97 20.28
CA MET A 382 -9.52 23.94 19.66
C MET A 382 -8.76 23.11 18.60
N LEU A 383 -7.48 23.39 18.33
CA LEU A 383 -6.65 22.66 17.37
C LEU A 383 -6.14 21.34 17.96
N THR A 384 -7.05 20.39 18.15
CA THR A 384 -6.72 19.00 18.48
C THR A 384 -7.05 18.10 17.30
N ILE A 385 -6.31 16.99 17.18
CA ILE A 385 -6.60 15.97 16.16
C ILE A 385 -8.05 15.48 16.26
N HIS A 386 -8.58 15.37 17.49
CA HIS A 386 -9.95 14.97 17.75
C HIS A 386 -10.94 15.91 17.07
N ASN A 387 -10.82 17.22 17.30
CA ASN A 387 -11.72 18.21 16.72
C ASN A 387 -11.67 18.22 15.18
N TRP A 388 -10.49 18.04 14.59
CA TRP A 388 -10.34 17.88 13.14
C TRP A 388 -11.03 16.63 12.61
N THR A 389 -10.84 15.49 13.28
CA THR A 389 -11.46 14.23 12.87
C THR A 389 -12.97 14.25 13.04
N THR A 390 -13.49 14.83 14.12
CA THR A 390 -14.94 15.02 14.31
C THR A 390 -15.53 15.94 13.27
N PHE A 391 -14.82 17.00 12.87
CA PHE A 391 -15.27 17.88 11.79
C PHE A 391 -15.38 17.13 10.47
N ILE A 392 -14.34 16.39 10.09
CA ILE A 392 -14.34 15.59 8.86
C ILE A 392 -15.48 14.56 8.89
N ASP A 393 -15.67 13.88 10.03
CA ASP A 393 -16.76 12.93 10.22
C ASP A 393 -18.14 13.59 10.06
N THR A 394 -18.35 14.77 10.66
CA THR A 394 -19.63 15.48 10.53
C THR A 394 -19.92 15.92 9.09
N LEU A 395 -18.90 16.36 8.34
CA LEU A 395 -19.07 16.72 6.94
C LEU A 395 -19.42 15.52 6.06
N LEU A 396 -18.72 14.40 6.28
CA LEU A 396 -18.99 13.16 5.56
C LEU A 396 -20.39 12.65 5.87
N ASP A 397 -20.80 12.67 7.15
CA ASP A 397 -22.12 12.22 7.58
C ASP A 397 -23.23 13.10 7.04
N ASP A 398 -23.12 14.43 7.15
CA ASP A 398 -24.07 15.39 6.56
C ASP A 398 -24.27 15.13 5.06
N TYR A 399 -23.18 14.88 4.33
CA TYR A 399 -23.24 14.61 2.88
C TYR A 399 -23.89 13.26 2.56
N LEU A 400 -23.53 12.21 3.29
CA LEU A 400 -23.99 10.84 3.02
C LEU A 400 -25.39 10.53 3.54
N ILE A 401 -25.91 11.29 4.52
CA ILE A 401 -27.28 11.12 5.03
C ILE A 401 -28.31 11.22 3.90
N LEU A 402 -28.09 12.08 2.91
CA LEU A 402 -28.98 12.27 1.75
C LEU A 402 -29.11 11.02 0.87
N TYR A 403 -28.11 10.16 0.89
CA TYR A 403 -28.01 8.96 0.06
C TYR A 403 -28.18 7.67 0.88
N ASN A 404 -28.60 7.78 2.13
CA ASN A 404 -28.74 6.62 2.99
C ASN A 404 -29.80 5.66 2.41
N ASN A 405 -29.47 4.37 2.35
CA ASN A 405 -30.26 3.32 1.71
C ASN A 405 -30.47 3.43 0.18
N THR A 406 -29.80 4.35 -0.53
CA THR A 406 -29.84 4.39 -2.00
C THR A 406 -28.69 3.58 -2.60
N LYS A 407 -28.88 3.05 -3.82
CA LYS A 407 -27.82 2.35 -4.56
C LYS A 407 -26.62 3.27 -4.91
N GLU A 408 -26.82 4.59 -4.81
CA GLU A 408 -25.82 5.60 -5.10
C GLU A 408 -24.92 5.95 -3.91
N TYR A 409 -25.14 5.34 -2.74
CA TYR A 409 -24.35 5.63 -1.52
C TYR A 409 -22.84 5.48 -1.75
N ILE A 410 -22.41 4.35 -2.31
CA ILE A 410 -20.99 4.06 -2.57
C ILE A 410 -20.40 5.03 -3.57
N TYR A 411 -21.16 5.35 -4.64
CA TYR A 411 -20.76 6.32 -5.64
C TYR A 411 -20.55 7.70 -5.02
N ASN A 412 -21.53 8.19 -4.25
CA ASN A 412 -21.45 9.49 -3.61
C ASN A 412 -20.35 9.56 -2.54
N ALA A 413 -20.10 8.49 -1.80
CA ALA A 413 -18.96 8.43 -0.87
C ALA A 413 -17.61 8.59 -1.59
N ARG A 414 -17.42 7.90 -2.72
CA ARG A 414 -16.22 8.06 -3.56
C ARG A 414 -16.11 9.45 -4.17
N GLN A 415 -17.24 10.02 -4.63
CA GLN A 415 -17.28 11.38 -5.15
C GLN A 415 -16.93 12.40 -4.08
N PHE A 416 -17.37 12.21 -2.84
CA PHE A 416 -17.04 13.10 -1.73
C PHE A 416 -15.53 13.19 -1.49
N LEU A 417 -14.83 12.05 -1.51
CA LEU A 417 -13.36 12.03 -1.43
C LEU A 417 -12.72 12.83 -2.57
N LEU A 418 -13.12 12.55 -3.82
CA LEU A 418 -12.56 13.22 -5.00
C LEU A 418 -12.78 14.74 -4.94
N LYS A 419 -14.00 15.16 -4.61
CA LYS A 419 -14.39 16.57 -4.51
C LYS A 419 -13.62 17.29 -3.39
N THR A 420 -13.44 16.64 -2.24
CA THR A 420 -12.68 17.19 -1.12
C THR A 420 -11.19 17.31 -1.45
N ASN A 421 -10.60 16.28 -2.06
CA ASN A 421 -9.18 16.30 -2.45
C ASN A 421 -8.91 17.37 -3.51
N PHE A 422 -9.83 17.53 -4.46
CA PHE A 422 -9.75 18.61 -5.45
C PHE A 422 -9.79 19.99 -4.76
N TYR A 423 -10.69 20.19 -3.81
CA TYR A 423 -10.77 21.44 -3.03
C TYR A 423 -9.49 21.73 -2.26
N CYS A 424 -8.95 20.75 -1.54
CA CYS A 424 -7.68 20.89 -0.82
C CYS A 424 -6.51 21.23 -1.76
N THR A 425 -6.49 20.62 -2.94
CA THR A 425 -5.46 20.91 -3.96
C THR A 425 -5.57 22.33 -4.51
N LEU A 426 -6.78 22.85 -4.71
CA LEU A 426 -6.98 24.25 -5.10
C LEU A 426 -6.48 25.23 -4.03
N ILE A 427 -6.78 24.95 -2.75
CA ILE A 427 -6.27 25.74 -1.62
C ILE A 427 -4.73 25.75 -1.61
N LEU A 428 -4.08 24.58 -1.78
CA LEU A 428 -2.62 24.52 -1.88
C LEU A 428 -2.07 25.31 -3.07
N ARG A 429 -2.75 25.29 -4.21
CA ARG A 429 -2.34 26.03 -5.39
C ARG A 429 -2.34 27.54 -5.11
N GLU A 430 -3.38 28.07 -4.49
CA GLU A 430 -3.44 29.49 -4.10
C GLU A 430 -2.35 29.84 -3.09
N LEU A 431 -2.12 28.98 -2.08
CA LEU A 431 -1.01 29.18 -1.13
C LEU A 431 0.37 29.17 -1.81
N THR A 432 0.54 28.37 -2.85
CA THR A 432 1.78 28.32 -3.64
C THR A 432 1.99 29.61 -4.41
N LEU A 433 0.93 30.16 -5.03
CA LEU A 433 0.98 31.42 -5.78
C LEU A 433 1.26 32.63 -4.89
N HIS A 434 0.78 32.60 -3.65
CA HIS A 434 0.98 33.67 -2.66
C HIS A 434 2.24 33.51 -1.79
N TYR A 435 3.12 32.55 -2.11
CA TYR A 435 4.36 32.25 -1.37
C TYR A 435 4.13 31.99 0.14
N GLY A 436 3.06 31.25 0.47
CA GLY A 436 2.72 30.91 1.85
C GLY A 436 3.89 30.23 2.56
N THR A 437 4.44 30.87 3.59
CA THR A 437 5.54 30.31 4.41
C THR A 437 5.12 29.04 5.15
N SER A 438 3.80 28.81 5.26
CA SER A 438 3.19 27.64 5.87
C SER A 438 2.77 26.54 4.89
N LEU A 439 3.18 26.60 3.61
CA LEU A 439 2.80 25.63 2.58
C LEU A 439 3.02 24.16 3.00
N GLY A 440 4.19 23.85 3.59
CA GLY A 440 4.50 22.50 4.04
C GLY A 440 3.54 21.99 5.14
N SER A 441 3.07 22.89 6.00
CA SER A 441 2.10 22.57 7.04
C SER A 441 0.71 22.29 6.48
N PHE A 442 0.26 23.07 5.49
CA PHE A 442 -0.98 22.82 4.79
C PHE A 442 -0.93 21.54 3.96
N HIS A 443 0.22 21.24 3.34
CA HIS A 443 0.40 19.99 2.62
C HIS A 443 0.32 18.78 3.54
N LEU A 444 0.95 18.84 4.73
CA LEU A 444 0.81 17.79 5.73
C LEU A 444 -0.65 17.61 6.18
N LEU A 445 -1.39 18.71 6.40
CA LEU A 445 -2.82 18.64 6.72
C LEU A 445 -3.63 18.01 5.58
N GLN A 446 -3.35 18.37 4.33
CA GLN A 446 -4.00 17.74 3.18
C GLN A 446 -3.76 16.23 3.17
N LEU A 447 -2.51 15.78 3.24
CA LEU A 447 -2.18 14.35 3.26
C LEU A 447 -2.91 13.61 4.39
N PHE A 448 -3.00 14.22 5.57
CA PHE A 448 -3.77 13.66 6.68
C PHE A 448 -5.28 13.60 6.39
N ILE A 449 -5.88 14.69 5.88
CA ILE A 449 -7.31 14.74 5.54
C ILE A 449 -7.63 13.68 4.49
N GLU A 450 -6.81 13.54 3.46
CA GLU A 450 -6.96 12.57 2.37
C GLU A 450 -6.95 11.14 2.91
N GLU A 451 -5.90 10.76 3.66
CA GLU A 451 -5.78 9.43 4.23
C GLU A 451 -6.86 9.12 5.27
N TYR A 452 -7.22 10.11 6.10
CA TYR A 452 -8.29 9.95 7.09
C TYR A 452 -9.66 9.79 6.43
N LEU A 453 -9.99 10.61 5.43
CA LEU A 453 -11.24 10.50 4.66
C LEU A 453 -11.33 9.15 3.97
N TYR A 454 -10.25 8.71 3.34
CA TYR A 454 -10.19 7.41 2.69
C TYR A 454 -10.48 6.27 3.70
N TYR A 455 -9.83 6.29 4.87
CA TYR A 455 -10.11 5.36 5.96
C TYR A 455 -11.58 5.38 6.42
N ARG A 456 -12.16 6.56 6.62
CA ARG A 456 -13.55 6.69 7.10
C ARG A 456 -14.59 6.27 6.07
N ILE A 457 -14.37 6.60 4.80
CA ILE A 457 -15.24 6.19 3.70
C ILE A 457 -15.28 4.68 3.56
N GLU A 458 -14.14 4.00 3.67
CA GLU A 458 -14.11 2.54 3.67
C GLU A 458 -14.90 1.93 4.83
N GLN A 459 -14.79 2.49 6.04
CA GLN A 459 -15.59 2.04 7.18
C GLN A 459 -17.09 2.22 6.95
N LYS A 460 -17.49 3.35 6.38
CA LYS A 460 -18.90 3.63 6.04
C LYS A 460 -19.42 2.67 4.97
N ILE A 461 -18.63 2.38 3.93
CA ILE A 461 -19.00 1.41 2.88
C ILE A 461 -19.07 -0.01 3.45
N SER A 462 -18.13 -0.41 4.30
CA SER A 462 -18.12 -1.70 5.00
C SER A 462 -19.36 -1.89 5.85
N PHE A 463 -19.75 -0.87 6.60
CA PHE A 463 -20.98 -0.86 7.39
C PHE A 463 -22.24 -0.93 6.50
N TYR A 464 -22.28 -0.17 5.39
CA TYR A 464 -23.40 -0.17 4.46
C TYR A 464 -23.60 -1.54 3.77
N LEU A 465 -22.50 -2.21 3.40
CA LEU A 465 -22.54 -3.52 2.74
C LEU A 465 -22.65 -4.71 3.71
N ASN A 466 -22.52 -4.49 5.02
CA ASN A 466 -22.41 -5.55 6.04
C ASN A 466 -21.29 -6.57 5.72
N GLN A 467 -20.17 -6.09 5.20
CA GLN A 467 -19.00 -6.91 4.85
C GLN A 467 -17.77 -6.42 5.62
N SER A 468 -16.80 -7.31 5.86
CA SER A 468 -15.51 -6.91 6.45
C SER A 468 -14.72 -6.02 5.48
N ILE A 469 -13.86 -5.16 6.03
CA ILE A 469 -13.02 -4.25 5.25
C ILE A 469 -12.10 -5.06 4.32
N ILE A 470 -11.61 -6.22 4.78
CA ILE A 470 -10.81 -7.12 3.96
C ILE A 470 -11.56 -7.58 2.71
N ASN A 471 -12.83 -7.97 2.82
CA ASN A 471 -13.60 -8.41 1.67
C ASN A 471 -13.78 -7.28 0.64
N LEU A 472 -13.98 -6.03 1.09
CA LEU A 472 -14.04 -4.88 0.19
C LEU A 472 -12.74 -4.66 -0.57
N VAL A 473 -11.59 -4.76 0.12
CA VAL A 473 -10.28 -4.60 -0.51
C VAL A 473 -10.04 -5.72 -1.53
N ILE A 474 -10.45 -6.95 -1.23
CA ILE A 474 -10.37 -8.08 -2.16
C ILE A 474 -11.24 -7.87 -3.40
N GLU A 475 -12.47 -7.34 -3.26
CA GLU A 475 -13.31 -7.00 -4.40
C GLU A 475 -12.64 -5.98 -5.32
N ASN A 476 -11.97 -4.97 -4.75
CA ASN A 476 -11.20 -4.00 -5.53
C ASN A 476 -10.01 -4.66 -6.26
N ILE A 477 -9.24 -5.52 -5.58
CA ILE A 477 -8.13 -6.27 -6.19
C ILE A 477 -8.63 -7.13 -7.36
N ASN A 478 -9.78 -7.80 -7.19
CA ASN A 478 -10.37 -8.62 -8.25
C ASN A 478 -10.80 -7.78 -9.46
N ASN A 479 -11.40 -6.60 -9.23
CA ASN A 479 -11.78 -5.68 -10.29
C ASN A 479 -10.57 -5.18 -11.08
N GLU A 480 -9.46 -4.86 -10.40
CA GLU A 480 -8.20 -4.46 -11.05
C GLU A 480 -7.64 -5.58 -11.94
N GLN A 481 -7.62 -6.82 -11.44
CA GLN A 481 -7.15 -7.98 -12.21
C GLN A 481 -8.02 -8.26 -13.43
N GLN A 482 -9.34 -8.11 -13.31
CA GLN A 482 -10.27 -8.26 -14.42
C GLN A 482 -10.09 -7.16 -15.48
N GLN A 483 -9.89 -5.90 -15.07
CA GLN A 483 -9.62 -4.80 -15.99
C GLN A 483 -8.29 -5.01 -16.73
N GLN A 484 -7.24 -5.45 -16.04
CA GLN A 484 -5.96 -5.77 -16.67
C GLN A 484 -6.09 -6.92 -17.69
N TYR A 485 -6.88 -7.96 -17.39
CA TYR A 485 -7.16 -9.04 -18.33
C TYR A 485 -7.88 -8.54 -19.59
N LEU A 486 -8.89 -7.67 -19.44
CA LEU A 486 -9.63 -7.09 -20.56
C LEU A 486 -8.76 -6.18 -21.44
N ILE A 487 -7.87 -5.38 -20.83
CA ILE A 487 -6.90 -4.54 -21.56
C ILE A 487 -5.94 -5.41 -22.36
N ASN A 488 -5.41 -6.48 -21.76
CA ASN A 488 -4.49 -7.39 -22.44
C ASN A 488 -5.15 -8.16 -23.59
N LYS A 489 -6.44 -8.49 -23.46
CA LYS A 489 -7.21 -9.19 -24.50
C LYS A 489 -7.59 -8.28 -25.68
N ASN A 490 -7.70 -6.97 -25.44
CA ASN A 490 -8.06 -5.98 -26.45
C ASN A 490 -6.84 -5.24 -27.06
N SER A 491 -5.62 -5.68 -26.76
CA SER A 491 -4.41 -5.14 -27.40
C SER A 491 -4.25 -5.67 -28.84
N PRO A 492 -4.23 -4.82 -29.88
CA PRO A 492 -4.16 -5.26 -31.28
C PRO A 492 -2.75 -5.64 -31.76
N TYR A 493 -1.80 -5.90 -30.86
CA TYR A 493 -0.43 -6.28 -31.21
C TYR A 493 -0.01 -7.57 -30.49
N PHE A 494 -0.52 -8.71 -31.00
CA PHE A 494 0.22 -9.96 -30.94
C PHE A 494 1.07 -10.05 -32.21
N PHE A 495 2.34 -9.67 -32.12
CA PHE A 495 3.34 -10.24 -33.01
C PHE A 495 3.72 -11.60 -32.40
N ASN A 496 3.57 -12.67 -33.19
CA ASN A 496 4.15 -13.95 -32.86
C ASN A 496 5.68 -13.79 -32.91
N ASP A 497 6.38 -14.16 -31.83
CA ASP A 497 7.83 -14.07 -31.68
C ASP A 497 8.63 -15.09 -32.53
N ASP A 498 8.05 -15.63 -33.61
CA ASP A 498 8.66 -16.72 -34.39
C ASP A 498 9.26 -16.31 -35.74
N ASP A 499 9.23 -15.03 -36.14
CA ASP A 499 9.81 -14.57 -37.42
C ASP A 499 10.64 -13.27 -37.26
N ILE A 500 11.78 -13.33 -36.55
CA ILE A 500 12.85 -12.32 -36.67
C ILE A 500 14.17 -13.04 -36.93
N ASP A 501 14.37 -13.45 -38.18
CA ASP A 501 15.70 -13.64 -38.74
C ASP A 501 15.99 -12.51 -39.73
N ASP A 502 17.14 -11.86 -39.52
CA ASP A 502 18.01 -11.20 -40.48
C ASP A 502 17.38 -10.31 -41.57
N ASP A 503 17.40 -8.99 -41.32
CA ASP A 503 17.98 -7.97 -42.23
C ASP A 503 17.40 -6.58 -41.92
N PHE A 504 18.15 -5.77 -41.16
CA PHE A 504 17.94 -4.32 -41.13
C PHE A 504 19.29 -3.60 -41.26
N GLU A 505 19.88 -3.74 -42.45
CA GLU A 505 20.73 -2.71 -43.02
C GLU A 505 19.99 -2.09 -44.21
N SER A 506 20.09 -0.76 -44.33
CA SER A 506 19.52 0.12 -45.35
C SER A 506 18.03 0.47 -45.21
N LEU A 507 17.78 1.70 -44.74
CA LEU A 507 17.19 2.78 -45.53
C LEU A 507 16.93 3.98 -44.61
N SER A 508 17.97 4.81 -44.52
CA SER A 508 17.80 6.26 -44.39
C SER A 508 17.09 6.80 -45.63
N ASP A 509 16.40 7.93 -45.45
CA ASP A 509 15.76 8.78 -46.46
C ASP A 509 14.29 8.47 -46.73
N ASP A 510 13.41 9.13 -45.96
CA ASP A 510 12.41 10.06 -46.50
C ASP A 510 11.51 10.61 -45.38
N PHE A 511 12.05 11.57 -44.63
CA PHE A 511 11.23 12.57 -43.93
C PHE A 511 11.09 13.77 -44.86
N ASN A 512 10.01 13.84 -45.65
CA ASN A 512 9.31 15.06 -46.07
C ASN A 512 8.35 14.74 -47.22
N ASP A 513 7.15 14.27 -46.89
CA ASP A 513 5.93 14.76 -47.54
C ASP A 513 4.72 14.07 -46.91
N HIS A 514 4.01 14.81 -46.06
CA HIS A 514 2.56 14.75 -45.81
C HIS A 514 2.22 15.66 -44.60
N ARG A 515 2.64 16.92 -44.66
CA ARG A 515 1.93 18.00 -43.96
C ARG A 515 0.79 18.44 -44.86
N ASN A 516 -0.39 17.86 -44.65
CA ASN A 516 -1.73 18.41 -44.92
C ASN A 516 -2.71 17.26 -45.18
N ILE A 517 -3.26 16.67 -44.12
CA ILE A 517 -4.69 16.35 -43.93
C ILE A 517 -4.83 16.12 -42.42
N LEU A 518 -5.02 17.19 -41.65
CA LEU A 518 -5.61 17.13 -40.31
C LEU A 518 -7.02 17.67 -40.46
N LYS A 519 -7.98 16.76 -40.67
CA LYS A 519 -9.39 17.06 -40.33
C LYS A 519 -9.51 16.91 -38.81
N PRO A 520 -10.18 17.83 -38.10
CA PRO A 520 -10.47 17.63 -36.69
C PRO A 520 -11.33 16.38 -36.53
N LEU A 521 -10.87 15.43 -35.71
CA LEU A 521 -11.67 14.30 -35.26
C LEU A 521 -12.88 14.85 -34.50
N SER A 522 -14.07 14.48 -34.95
CA SER A 522 -15.33 14.70 -34.24
C SER A 522 -15.30 14.02 -32.87
N PRO A 523 -15.99 14.56 -31.86
CA PRO A 523 -16.03 13.96 -30.53
C PRO A 523 -16.63 12.55 -30.62
N VAL A 524 -15.89 11.57 -30.11
CA VAL A 524 -16.35 10.19 -29.97
C VAL A 524 -17.55 10.19 -29.02
N GLN A 525 -18.69 9.70 -29.49
CA GLN A 525 -19.88 9.46 -28.70
C GLN A 525 -19.57 8.38 -27.64
N ILE A 526 -20.02 8.61 -26.41
CA ILE A 526 -19.70 7.82 -25.20
C ILE A 526 -20.47 6.46 -25.15
N ASP A 527 -21.11 6.04 -26.22
CA ASP A 527 -22.06 4.90 -26.16
C ASP A 527 -21.47 3.51 -26.52
N ASP A 528 -20.17 3.39 -26.82
CA ASP A 528 -19.59 2.10 -27.27
C ASP A 528 -18.69 1.36 -26.26
N PHE A 529 -18.76 1.68 -24.96
CA PHE A 529 -18.13 0.87 -23.90
C PHE A 529 -19.16 0.17 -23.00
N ILE A 530 -20.04 -0.62 -23.62
CA ILE A 530 -20.82 -1.65 -22.92
C ILE A 530 -20.09 -2.99 -23.09
N LEU A 531 -19.43 -3.45 -22.02
CA LEU A 531 -18.95 -4.83 -21.93
C LEU A 531 -20.15 -5.80 -22.02
N PRO A 532 -20.03 -6.95 -22.71
CA PRO A 532 -21.09 -7.95 -22.74
C PRO A 532 -21.20 -8.67 -21.40
N ASN A 533 -22.37 -8.55 -20.78
CA ASN A 533 -22.82 -9.31 -19.62
C ASN A 533 -23.20 -10.74 -20.03
N GLU A 534 -22.61 -11.76 -19.41
CA GLU A 534 -23.34 -13.00 -19.12
C GLU A 534 -23.05 -13.46 -17.68
N THR A 535 -24.12 -13.91 -17.02
CA THR A 535 -24.22 -14.54 -15.69
C THR A 535 -24.27 -13.63 -14.45
N LEU A 536 -25.20 -12.67 -14.42
CA LEU A 536 -25.88 -12.23 -13.19
C LEU A 536 -27.35 -11.87 -13.51
N THR A 537 -28.09 -12.80 -14.13
CA THR A 537 -29.54 -12.72 -14.26
C THR A 537 -30.18 -13.18 -12.96
N ASN A 538 -30.72 -12.24 -12.18
CA ASN A 538 -32.08 -12.28 -11.59
C ASN A 538 -32.18 -11.29 -10.43
N SER A 539 -32.40 -10.00 -10.75
CA SER A 539 -33.17 -9.03 -9.93
C SER A 539 -33.08 -7.58 -10.46
N PHE A 540 -33.12 -7.39 -11.78
CA PHE A 540 -33.31 -6.07 -12.38
C PHE A 540 -34.36 -6.14 -13.49
N SER A 541 -35.63 -6.01 -13.10
CA SER A 541 -36.73 -5.83 -14.05
C SER A 541 -37.88 -5.03 -13.43
N TYR A 542 -37.59 -3.83 -12.87
CA TYR A 542 -38.64 -2.87 -12.46
C TYR A 542 -38.14 -1.42 -12.33
N ILE A 543 -37.29 -0.89 -13.22
CA ILE A 543 -37.02 0.58 -13.24
C ILE A 543 -36.69 1.07 -14.66
N PHE A 544 -37.57 0.85 -15.64
CA PHE A 544 -37.51 1.59 -16.92
C PHE A 544 -38.90 1.65 -17.58
N GLU A 545 -39.89 2.15 -16.86
CA GLU A 545 -41.07 2.81 -17.43
C GLU A 545 -41.35 4.02 -16.51
N ASP A 546 -41.62 5.18 -17.10
CA ASP A 546 -41.93 6.48 -16.46
C ASP A 546 -40.81 7.53 -16.35
N LEU A 547 -40.16 7.86 -17.47
CA LEU A 547 -39.76 9.26 -17.74
C LEU A 547 -39.91 9.59 -19.24
N GLN A 548 -41.11 10.00 -19.65
CA GLN A 548 -41.29 10.90 -20.80
C GLN A 548 -41.26 12.36 -20.31
N PRO A 549 -40.74 13.31 -21.12
CA PRO A 549 -40.58 14.69 -20.70
C PRO A 549 -41.90 15.46 -20.84
N LEU A 550 -42.42 15.99 -19.72
CA LEU A 550 -43.44 17.03 -19.73
C LEU A 550 -42.77 18.39 -19.95
N SER A 551 -42.52 18.71 -21.22
CA SER A 551 -42.42 20.10 -21.69
C SER A 551 -43.65 20.39 -22.54
N ASN A 552 -44.59 21.17 -22.01
CA ASN A 552 -45.28 22.29 -22.65
C ASN A 552 -46.56 22.65 -21.89
N GLU A 553 -46.82 23.96 -21.83
CA GLU A 553 -48.07 24.66 -21.48
C GLU A 553 -48.40 24.88 -19.99
N ILE A 554 -48.84 26.05 -19.51
CA ILE A 554 -49.10 27.39 -20.05
C ILE A 554 -49.35 28.30 -18.80
N PHE A 555 -48.75 29.50 -18.81
CA PHE A 555 -49.10 30.80 -18.17
C PHE A 555 -48.00 31.49 -17.35
#